data_AF-A0A929Y2V0-F1
#
_entry.id   AF-A0A929Y2V0-F1
#
_cell.length_a   1.000
_cell.length_b   1.000
_cell.length_c   1.000
_cell.angle_alpha   90.00
_cell.angle_beta   90.00
_cell.angle_gamma   90.00
#
_symmetry.space_group_name_H-M   'P 1'
#
loop_
_entity.id
_entity.type
_entity.pdbx_description
1 polymer ?
#
loop_
_entity_poly.entity_id
_entity_poly.type
_entity_poly.pdbx_seq_one_letter_code
_entity_poly.pdbx_strand_id
1 'polypeptide(L)'
;NDTVKLPHEVDANSPFVKTLLSIYEDYTGLKGECIAMGGGTYVHDIENGVAFGAVFPGTDTKMHGADEFVVIDELVAAAKIFAQSIAELCE
;
A
#
# COMPACT_ATOMS: atom_id res chain seq x y z
N ASN A 1 11.87 1.04 -31.06
CA ASN A 1 10.78 0.30 -30.37
C ASN A 1 10.39 1.20 -29.22
N ASP A 2 9.60 2.23 -29.53
CA ASP A 2 9.65 3.51 -28.81
C ASP A 2 8.56 3.64 -27.73
N THR A 3 8.21 2.54 -27.09
CA THR A 3 7.10 2.50 -26.12
C THR A 3 7.44 1.72 -24.85
N VAL A 4 8.69 1.78 -24.39
CA VAL A 4 9.01 1.30 -23.03
C VAL A 4 8.48 2.34 -22.04
N LYS A 5 7.34 2.05 -21.40
CA LYS A 5 6.85 2.83 -20.27
C LYS A 5 7.83 2.65 -19.11
N LEU A 6 8.34 3.76 -18.56
CA LEU A 6 9.24 3.72 -17.42
C LEU A 6 8.49 3.15 -16.19
N PRO A 7 9.21 2.48 -15.27
CA PRO A 7 8.65 2.09 -13.98
C PRO A 7 8.10 3.32 -13.23
N HIS A 8 6.99 3.11 -12.52
CA HIS A 8 6.43 4.12 -11.63
C HIS A 8 7.22 4.16 -10.32
N GLU A 9 7.61 5.36 -9.89
CA GLU A 9 8.40 5.59 -8.67
C GLU A 9 7.89 6.85 -7.95
N VAL A 10 7.90 6.82 -6.62
CA VAL A 10 7.57 7.96 -5.75
C VAL A 10 8.65 8.07 -4.69
N ASP A 11 9.06 9.30 -4.35
CA ASP A 11 10.06 9.54 -3.30
C ASP A 11 9.55 9.08 -1.94
N ALA A 12 10.25 8.10 -1.36
CA ALA A 12 9.99 7.55 -0.03
C ALA A 12 10.13 8.59 1.09
N ASN A 13 10.83 9.70 0.84
CA ASN A 13 11.01 10.77 1.82
C ASN A 13 9.91 11.82 1.78
N SER A 14 8.99 11.75 0.81
CA SER A 14 7.88 12.70 0.71
C SER A 14 7.03 12.69 1.99
N PRO A 15 6.48 13.85 2.41
CA PRO A 15 5.60 13.92 3.57
C PRO A 15 4.43 12.95 3.45
N PHE A 16 3.85 12.84 2.26
CA PHE A 16 2.76 11.92 1.95
C PHE A 16 3.10 10.46 2.27
N VAL A 17 4.24 9.95 1.76
CA VAL A 17 4.65 8.56 2.01
C VAL A 17 4.98 8.35 3.48
N LYS A 18 5.68 9.31 4.12
CA LYS A 18 6.02 9.21 5.55
C LYS A 18 4.78 9.17 6.46
N THR A 19 3.73 9.93 6.15
CA THR A 19 2.45 9.88 6.88
C THR A 19 1.84 8.48 6.78
N LEU A 20 1.75 7.91 5.58
CA LEU A 20 1.21 6.56 5.39
C LEU A 20 2.01 5.49 6.15
N LEU A 21 3.34 5.57 6.10
CA LEU A 21 4.22 4.65 6.83
C LEU A 21 4.06 4.77 8.35
N SER A 22 3.96 5.99 8.89
CA SER A 22 3.74 6.21 10.32
C SER A 22 2.42 5.60 10.80
N ILE A 23 1.34 5.80 10.03
CA ILE A 23 0.03 5.22 10.36
C ILE A 23 0.10 3.70 10.33
N TYR A 24 0.79 3.11 9.35
CA TYR A 24 1.02 1.67 9.33
C TYR A 24 1.77 1.20 10.58
N GLU A 25 2.84 1.89 10.98
CA GLU A 25 3.60 1.56 12.20
C GLU A 25 2.71 1.62 13.45
N ASP A 26 1.87 2.64 13.58
CA ASP A 26 1.00 2.82 14.75
C ASP A 26 -0.05 1.71 14.91
N TYR A 27 -0.64 1.25 13.81
CA TYR A 27 -1.68 0.22 13.83
C TYR A 27 -1.14 -1.21 13.89
N THR A 28 0.09 -1.43 13.42
CA THR A 28 0.65 -2.78 13.28
C THR A 28 1.76 -3.08 14.27
N GLY A 29 2.44 -2.06 14.79
CA GLY A 29 3.69 -2.18 15.52
C GLY A 29 4.87 -2.70 14.68
N LEU A 30 4.67 -2.90 13.38
CA LEU A 30 5.68 -3.34 12.43
C LEU A 30 6.31 -2.12 11.77
N LYS A 31 7.62 -2.19 11.47
CA LYS A 31 8.33 -1.13 10.77
C LYS A 31 7.71 -0.87 9.39
N GLY A 32 7.43 0.39 9.10
CA GLY A 32 6.94 0.86 7.80
C GLY A 32 8.09 1.00 6.82
N GLU A 33 8.01 0.31 5.69
CA GLU A 33 9.02 0.38 4.63
C GLU A 33 8.37 0.45 3.26
N CYS A 34 8.99 1.22 2.35
CA CYS A 34 8.58 1.23 0.94
C CYS A 34 9.07 -0.05 0.27
N ILE A 35 8.16 -0.71 -0.46
CA ILE A 35 8.48 -1.89 -1.27
C ILE A 35 8.22 -1.60 -2.74
N ALA A 36 9.13 -2.08 -3.60
CA ALA A 36 8.92 -2.10 -5.04
C ALA A 36 8.33 -3.46 -5.44
N MET A 37 7.24 -3.46 -6.21
CA MET A 37 6.58 -4.67 -6.69
C MET A 37 6.23 -4.56 -8.17
N GLY A 38 6.24 -5.71 -8.87
CA GLY A 38 5.87 -5.78 -10.29
C GLY A 38 4.36 -5.87 -10.54
N GLY A 39 3.54 -5.91 -9.48
CA GLY A 39 2.09 -5.96 -9.60
C GLY A 39 1.53 -4.67 -10.21
N GLY A 40 0.62 -4.80 -11.17
CA GLY A 40 -0.07 -3.66 -11.75
C GLY A 40 -1.08 -3.07 -10.75
N THR A 41 -1.00 -1.78 -10.48
CA THR A 41 -1.99 -1.03 -9.68
C THR A 41 -2.39 0.25 -10.42
N TYR A 42 -3.46 0.91 -9.98
CA TYR A 42 -3.98 2.13 -10.62
C TYR A 42 -3.01 3.33 -10.58
N VAL A 43 -1.95 3.25 -9.78
CA VAL A 43 -1.09 4.40 -9.48
C VAL A 43 -0.16 4.83 -10.62
N HIS A 44 0.02 3.97 -11.63
CA HIS A 44 0.99 4.17 -12.72
C HIS A 44 0.72 5.40 -13.60
N ASP A 45 -0.48 5.98 -13.51
CA ASP A 45 -0.88 7.19 -14.23
C ASP A 45 -1.30 8.33 -13.27
N ILE A 46 -0.96 8.20 -11.98
CA ILE A 46 -1.26 9.17 -10.93
C ILE A 46 0.07 9.71 -10.38
N GLU A 47 0.33 11.00 -10.58
CA GLU A 47 1.51 11.66 -10.02
C GLU A 47 1.55 11.48 -8.50
N ASN A 48 2.69 11.02 -7.96
CA ASN A 48 2.88 10.68 -6.54
C ASN A 48 1.96 9.57 -5.99
N GLY A 49 1.20 8.87 -6.83
CA GLY A 49 0.34 7.79 -6.40
C GLY A 49 1.14 6.60 -5.85
N VAL A 50 0.73 6.04 -4.72
CA VAL A 50 1.35 4.83 -4.14
C VAL A 50 0.30 3.78 -3.84
N ALA A 51 0.66 2.51 -3.97
CA ALA A 51 -0.16 1.42 -3.48
C ALA A 51 0.11 1.24 -1.97
N PHE A 52 -0.94 1.12 -1.16
CA PHE A 52 -0.82 1.03 0.29
C PHE A 52 -1.84 0.03 0.85
N GLY A 53 -1.39 -0.92 1.69
CA GLY A 53 -2.19 -2.05 2.14
C GLY A 53 -2.55 -3.03 1.01
N ALA A 54 -3.49 -3.96 1.18
CA ALA A 54 -4.16 -4.40 2.41
C ALA A 54 -3.61 -5.75 2.94
N VAL A 55 -2.57 -6.28 2.30
CA VAL A 55 -1.95 -7.56 2.68
C VAL A 55 -0.82 -7.29 3.66
N PHE A 56 -0.80 -8.05 4.75
CA PHE A 56 0.20 -7.95 5.79
C PHE A 56 1.38 -8.92 5.53
N PRO A 57 2.59 -8.59 6.02
CA PRO A 57 3.73 -9.49 5.89
C PRO A 57 3.44 -10.89 6.45
N GLY A 58 3.71 -11.92 5.64
CA GLY A 58 3.54 -13.32 6.03
C GLY A 58 2.21 -13.96 5.59
N THR A 59 1.27 -13.19 5.06
CA THR A 59 -0.02 -13.70 4.57
C THR A 59 0.00 -13.82 3.04
N ASP A 60 -0.01 -15.06 2.54
CA ASP A 60 -0.27 -15.35 1.12
C ASP A 60 -1.78 -15.55 0.91
N THR A 61 -2.43 -14.53 0.36
CA THR A 61 -3.88 -14.53 0.10
C THR A 61 -4.27 -15.32 -1.16
N LYS A 62 -3.29 -15.82 -1.93
CA LYS A 62 -3.49 -16.49 -3.21
C LYS A 62 -4.26 -15.64 -4.22
N MET A 63 -3.95 -14.34 -4.33
CA MET A 63 -4.59 -13.44 -5.31
C MET A 63 -4.58 -14.07 -6.70
N HIS A 64 -5.76 -14.17 -7.33
CA HIS A 64 -5.98 -14.81 -8.64
C HIS A 64 -5.80 -16.33 -8.68
N GLY A 65 -5.68 -17.00 -7.53
CA GLY A 65 -5.54 -18.44 -7.38
C GLY A 65 -6.79 -19.14 -6.85
N ALA A 66 -6.75 -20.47 -6.81
CA ALA A 66 -7.78 -21.26 -6.14
C ALA A 66 -7.73 -21.02 -4.62
N ASP A 67 -8.91 -21.00 -4.00
CA ASP A 67 -9.08 -20.73 -2.56
C ASP A 67 -8.50 -19.36 -2.13
N GLU A 68 -8.63 -18.34 -2.99
CA GLU A 68 -8.34 -16.94 -2.63
C GLU A 68 -9.14 -16.52 -1.40
N PHE A 69 -8.48 -15.85 -0.46
CA PHE A 69 -9.09 -15.48 0.82
C PHE A 69 -8.54 -14.17 1.38
N VAL A 70 -9.22 -13.69 2.43
CA VAL A 70 -8.76 -12.59 3.27
C VAL A 70 -8.89 -12.98 4.73
N VAL A 71 -7.93 -12.58 5.57
CA VAL A 71 -8.01 -12.73 7.03
C VAL A 71 -8.89 -11.62 7.59
N ILE A 72 -9.94 -11.97 8.34
CA ILE A 72 -10.92 -10.99 8.83
C ILE A 72 -10.26 -9.93 9.72
N ASP A 73 -9.36 -10.33 10.61
CA ASP A 73 -8.68 -9.39 11.51
C ASP A 73 -7.78 -8.42 10.72
N GLU A 74 -7.10 -8.90 9.68
CA GLU A 74 -6.29 -8.05 8.78
C GLU A 74 -7.16 -7.09 7.96
N LEU A 75 -8.32 -7.56 7.48
CA LEU A 75 -9.26 -6.71 6.76
C LEU A 75 -9.79 -5.56 7.65
N VAL A 76 -10.11 -5.87 8.91
CA VAL A 76 -10.55 -4.86 9.88
C VAL A 76 -9.40 -3.91 10.24
N ALA A 77 -8.17 -4.40 10.36
CA ALA A 77 -6.99 -3.56 10.58
C ALA A 77 -6.73 -2.62 9.39
N ALA A 78 -6.78 -3.14 8.16
CA ALA A 78 -6.64 -2.34 6.94
C ALA A 78 -7.71 -1.24 6.85
N ALA A 79 -8.96 -1.55 7.18
CA ALA A 79 -10.03 -0.55 7.21
C ALA A 79 -9.74 0.61 8.18
N LYS A 80 -9.19 0.31 9.37
CA LYS A 80 -8.79 1.35 10.34
C LYS A 80 -7.63 2.20 9.84
N ILE A 81 -6.62 1.56 9.25
CA ILE A 81 -5.47 2.24 8.63
C ILE A 81 -5.96 3.19 7.54
N PHE A 82 -6.80 2.72 6.62
CA PHE A 82 -7.35 3.57 5.55
C PHE A 82 -8.18 4.73 6.08
N ALA A 83 -9.00 4.50 7.11
CA ALA A 83 -9.78 5.57 7.73
C ALA A 83 -8.87 6.66 8.33
N GLN A 84 -7.82 6.26 9.07
CA GLN A 84 -6.84 7.20 9.62
C GLN A 84 -6.07 7.93 8.50
N SER A 85 -5.61 7.22 7.48
CA SER A 85 -4.90 7.83 6.35
C SER A 85 -5.74 8.88 5.64
N ILE A 86 -7.02 8.61 5.40
CA ILE A 86 -7.92 9.59 4.78
C ILE A 86 -8.12 10.79 5.71
N ALA A 87 -8.36 10.54 7.00
CA ALA A 87 -8.56 11.61 7.97
C ALA A 87 -7.36 12.56 8.02
N GLU A 88 -6.14 12.02 8.11
CA GLU A 88 -4.91 12.80 8.29
C GLU A 88 -4.41 13.48 7.02
N LEU A 89 -4.70 12.91 5.84
CA LEU A 89 -4.28 13.47 4.56
C LEU A 89 -5.27 14.49 3.98
N CYS A 90 -6.52 14.49 4.45
CA CYS A 90 -7.59 15.36 3.93
C CYS A 90 -8.06 16.41 4.94
N GLU A 91 -7.24 16.71 5.95
CA GLU A 91 -7.47 17.84 6.88
C GLU A 91 -7.44 19.21 6.18
#